data_AF-A0A7S2XDH4-F1
#
_entry.id   AF-A0A7S2XDH4-F1
#
_cell.length_a   1.000
_cell.length_b   1.000
_cell.length_c   1.000
_cell.angle_alpha   90.00
_cell.angle_beta   90.00
_cell.angle_gamma   90.00
#
_symmetry.space_group_name_H-M   'P 1'
#
loop_
_entity.id
_entity.type
_entity.pdbx_description
1 polymer ?
#
loop_
_entity_poly.entity_id
_entity_poly.type
_entity_poly.pdbx_seq_one_letter_code
_entity_poly.pdbx_strand_id
1 'polypeptide(L)'
;AEIKNAMATRRGIARFLRYSHALHEISLPVSPVRICAPHRRGLPMAMIATAFVAGLPRVTAEPKSCPMGSSGGGGRCFTSRANDPYKLRERFVETHKKMFAVALSEIQEGRKKSHWSWFIFPTPPYPGASRTNYYYALKSDEEAKAFLDFEMDGVNLRQNYIAIMSAVAEQVEGGNALENLVGWVDHPKVCSSVRYFRRIAESNGDEELEAVLERVAKASEIH
;
A
#
# COMPACT_ATOMS: atom_id res chain seq x y z
N ALA A 1 19.53 59.50 4.76
CA ALA A 1 19.97 58.12 5.00
C ALA A 1 19.26 57.67 6.28
N GLU A 2 18.46 56.61 6.34
CA GLU A 2 18.23 55.51 5.42
C GLU A 2 16.95 54.81 5.92
N ILE A 3 15.85 54.92 5.17
CA ILE A 3 14.61 54.15 5.38
C ILE A 3 14.45 53.30 4.13
N LYS A 4 15.07 52.13 4.11
CA LYS A 4 14.87 51.08 3.09
C LYS A 4 15.15 49.71 3.70
N ASN A 5 14.10 48.96 4.01
CA ASN A 5 13.93 47.53 3.69
C ASN A 5 12.86 46.89 4.57
N ALA A 6 11.62 47.29 4.34
CA ALA A 6 10.43 46.56 4.75
C ALA A 6 9.72 46.01 3.50
N MET A 7 10.37 45.12 2.74
CA MET A 7 9.74 44.36 1.64
C MET A 7 10.49 43.06 1.35
N ALA A 8 10.30 42.03 2.17
CA ALA A 8 10.73 40.67 1.82
C ALA A 8 9.90 39.59 2.54
N THR A 9 8.56 39.71 2.53
CA THR A 9 7.70 38.64 3.07
C THR A 9 6.34 38.56 2.36
N ARG A 10 6.33 38.61 1.03
CA ARG A 10 5.11 38.34 0.20
C ARG A 10 5.43 37.68 -1.14
N ARG A 11 6.16 36.56 -1.14
CA ARG A 11 6.24 35.64 -2.29
C ARG A 11 6.15 34.20 -1.79
N GLY A 12 4.92 33.68 -1.71
CA GLY A 12 4.68 32.30 -1.28
C GLY A 12 3.22 31.86 -1.26
N ILE A 13 2.24 32.77 -1.38
CA ILE A 13 0.80 32.45 -1.27
C ILE A 13 0.05 32.62 -2.62
N ALA A 14 0.75 32.80 -3.73
CA ALA A 14 0.13 33.03 -5.05
C ALA A 14 0.44 31.93 -6.08
N ARG A 15 0.24 30.65 -5.70
CA ARG A 15 0.21 29.53 -6.65
C ARG A 15 -0.96 28.56 -6.42
N PHE A 16 -2.00 28.99 -5.72
CA PHE A 16 -3.18 28.17 -5.42
C PHE A 16 -4.48 28.63 -6.11
N LEU A 17 -4.42 29.67 -6.96
CA LEU A 17 -5.59 30.20 -7.69
C LEU A 17 -5.22 30.59 -9.12
N ARG A 18 -4.83 29.61 -9.94
CA ARG A 18 -4.84 29.72 -11.41
C ARG A 18 -4.95 28.31 -12.01
N TYR A 19 -6.13 27.73 -11.92
CA TYR A 19 -6.63 26.71 -12.86
C TYR A 19 -8.18 26.64 -12.76
N SER A 20 -8.82 27.81 -12.83
CA SER A 20 -10.18 27.94 -13.33
C SER A 20 -10.09 28.71 -14.64
N HIS A 21 -10.86 28.28 -15.63
CA HIS A 21 -10.97 28.81 -17.00
C HIS A 21 -10.02 28.26 -18.08
N ALA A 22 -10.28 27.02 -18.50
CA ALA A 22 -10.24 26.53 -19.89
C ALA A 22 -10.68 25.05 -19.78
N LEU A 23 -11.77 24.57 -20.36
CA LEU A 23 -12.02 24.48 -21.79
C LEU A 23 -13.53 24.47 -22.07
N HIS A 24 -13.89 25.31 -23.02
CA HIS A 24 -15.12 25.27 -23.79
C HIS A 24 -15.11 24.03 -24.70
N GLU A 25 -16.28 23.41 -24.82
CA GLU A 25 -16.77 22.61 -25.95
C GLU A 25 -15.80 21.66 -26.70
N ILE A 26 -15.91 20.36 -26.41
CA ILE A 26 -15.77 19.32 -27.43
C ILE A 26 -16.97 18.38 -27.30
N SER A 27 -17.96 18.63 -28.14
CA SER A 27 -19.06 17.72 -28.48
C SER A 27 -18.54 16.71 -29.49
N LEU A 28 -18.62 15.41 -29.21
CA LEU A 28 -18.67 14.31 -30.21
C LEU A 28 -19.22 13.01 -29.56
N PRO A 29 -19.79 12.08 -30.35
CA PRO A 29 -21.10 11.50 -30.08
C PRO A 29 -21.11 10.12 -29.41
N VAL A 30 -22.18 9.90 -28.65
CA VAL A 30 -22.71 8.60 -28.21
C VAL A 30 -23.05 7.70 -29.40
N SER A 31 -22.59 6.45 -29.36
CA SER A 31 -23.14 5.35 -30.16
C SER A 31 -23.40 4.13 -29.27
N PRO A 32 -24.61 3.55 -29.29
CA PRO A 32 -24.97 2.41 -28.45
C PRO A 32 -24.59 1.09 -29.13
N VAL A 33 -23.80 0.24 -28.46
CA VAL A 33 -23.63 -1.15 -28.87
C VAL A 33 -24.71 -1.98 -28.20
N ARG A 34 -25.60 -2.54 -29.02
CA ARG A 34 -26.68 -3.45 -28.62
C ARG A 34 -26.43 -4.83 -29.23
N ILE A 35 -26.58 -5.84 -28.36
CA ILE A 35 -27.08 -7.21 -28.63
C ILE A 35 -26.10 -8.21 -29.26
N CYS A 36 -25.77 -9.29 -28.54
CA CYS A 36 -26.39 -10.61 -28.76
C CYS A 36 -25.92 -11.65 -27.72
N ALA A 37 -26.88 -12.26 -27.03
CA ALA A 37 -26.72 -13.50 -26.29
C ALA A 37 -27.31 -14.66 -27.11
N PRO A 38 -26.74 -15.87 -27.06
CA PRO A 38 -27.49 -17.10 -27.28
C PRO A 38 -27.43 -17.95 -26.00
N HIS A 39 -28.55 -18.15 -25.31
CA HIS A 39 -29.52 -19.24 -25.49
C HIS A 39 -28.98 -20.64 -25.15
N ARG A 40 -29.53 -21.17 -24.05
CA ARG A 40 -29.42 -22.54 -23.55
C ARG A 40 -29.76 -23.57 -24.64
N ARG A 41 -29.02 -24.69 -24.66
CA ARG A 41 -29.60 -26.04 -24.84
C ARG A 41 -28.84 -27.03 -23.98
N GLY A 42 -29.57 -27.90 -23.30
CA GLY A 42 -29.03 -28.92 -22.42
C GLY A 42 -29.04 -30.33 -23.02
N LEU A 43 -28.21 -31.18 -22.39
CA LEU A 43 -28.32 -32.64 -22.19
C LEU A 43 -28.25 -33.56 -23.44
N PRO A 44 -27.79 -34.83 -23.32
CA PRO A 44 -27.90 -35.70 -22.14
C PRO A 44 -26.67 -36.57 -21.73
N MET A 45 -26.94 -37.27 -20.62
CA MET A 45 -26.20 -38.28 -19.85
C MET A 45 -25.78 -39.57 -20.58
N ALA A 46 -24.87 -40.30 -19.91
CA ALA A 46 -24.55 -41.75 -19.99
C ALA A 46 -23.43 -42.10 -21.00
N MET A 47 -22.44 -42.98 -20.77
CA MET A 47 -22.28 -44.11 -19.84
C MET A 47 -20.78 -44.46 -19.59
N ILE A 48 -20.51 -44.95 -18.38
CA ILE A 48 -19.78 -46.18 -18.00
C ILE A 48 -18.51 -46.59 -18.79
N ALA A 49 -17.37 -46.60 -18.09
CA ALA A 49 -16.37 -47.69 -18.10
C ALA A 49 -15.42 -47.55 -16.89
N THR A 50 -15.71 -48.23 -15.77
CA THR A 50 -14.98 -49.41 -15.24
C THR A 50 -13.44 -49.33 -15.17
N ALA A 51 -12.95 -49.32 -13.93
CA ALA A 51 -11.79 -50.05 -13.38
C ALA A 51 -10.37 -49.76 -13.89
N PHE A 52 -9.53 -49.19 -13.02
CA PHE A 52 -8.24 -49.81 -12.72
C PHE A 52 -7.76 -49.45 -11.30
N VAL A 53 -7.66 -50.49 -10.47
CA VAL A 53 -7.05 -50.48 -9.13
C VAL A 53 -5.58 -50.81 -9.31
N ALA A 54 -4.66 -49.98 -8.80
CA ALA A 54 -3.37 -50.43 -8.24
C ALA A 54 -2.56 -49.26 -7.66
N GLY A 55 -2.08 -49.46 -6.42
CA GLY A 55 -0.71 -49.09 -6.06
C GLY A 55 -0.47 -47.73 -5.40
N LEU A 56 -0.92 -47.58 -4.15
CA LEU A 56 -0.31 -46.62 -3.22
C LEU A 56 0.96 -47.22 -2.59
N PRO A 57 2.16 -46.63 -2.74
CA PRO A 57 3.26 -46.90 -1.83
C PRO A 57 3.12 -46.04 -0.57
N ARG A 58 2.95 -46.74 0.56
CA ARG A 58 2.90 -46.22 1.93
C ARG A 58 4.31 -45.78 2.34
N VAL A 59 4.61 -44.49 2.25
CA VAL A 59 5.85 -43.91 2.80
C VAL A 59 5.66 -43.68 4.29
N THR A 60 6.21 -44.58 5.10
CA THR A 60 6.42 -44.35 6.53
C THR A 60 7.70 -43.54 6.71
N ALA A 61 7.57 -42.25 6.99
CA ALA A 61 8.67 -41.41 7.45
C ALA A 61 8.54 -41.21 8.96
N GLU A 62 9.46 -41.80 9.72
CA GLU A 62 9.63 -41.58 11.15
C GLU A 62 10.14 -40.15 11.43
N PRO A 63 9.75 -39.52 12.55
CA PRO A 63 10.29 -38.23 12.95
C PRO A 63 11.68 -38.42 13.58
N LYS A 64 12.73 -38.09 12.82
CA LYS A 64 14.07 -37.91 13.37
C LYS A 64 14.13 -36.60 14.13
N SER A 65 14.24 -36.71 15.45
CA SER A 65 14.62 -35.65 16.37
C SER A 65 16.02 -35.12 16.00
N CYS A 66 16.11 -33.82 15.73
CA CYS A 66 17.39 -33.12 15.60
C CYS A 66 17.77 -32.46 16.94
N PRO A 67 19.04 -32.52 17.35
CA PRO A 67 19.50 -32.02 18.63
C PRO A 67 19.64 -30.49 18.61
N MET A 68 19.39 -29.88 19.78
CA MET A 68 19.68 -28.47 20.01
C MET A 68 21.19 -28.23 19.91
N GLY A 69 21.59 -27.31 19.03
CA GLY A 69 22.94 -26.79 18.90
C GLY A 69 22.88 -25.26 18.85
N SER A 70 23.48 -24.63 19.86
CA SER A 70 23.50 -23.19 20.11
C SER A 70 24.41 -22.39 19.15
N SER A 71 24.06 -21.12 19.02
CA SER A 71 24.92 -19.94 18.81
C SER A 71 25.30 -19.54 17.37
N GLY A 72 24.87 -18.33 16.98
CA GLY A 72 25.44 -17.59 15.85
C GLY A 72 24.56 -16.46 15.30
N GLY A 73 24.51 -15.32 16.00
CA GLY A 73 24.25 -13.95 15.51
C GLY A 73 23.22 -13.72 14.39
N GLY A 74 22.03 -13.22 14.75
CA GLY A 74 21.04 -12.74 13.76
C GLY A 74 19.66 -12.49 14.37
N GLY A 75 19.58 -11.73 15.46
CA GLY A 75 18.31 -11.44 16.11
C GLY A 75 17.65 -10.20 15.53
N ARG A 76 16.90 -10.33 14.43
CA ARG A 76 15.84 -9.35 14.13
C ARG A 76 14.96 -9.26 15.37
N CYS A 77 14.91 -8.09 15.99
CA CYS A 77 14.13 -7.85 17.19
C CYS A 77 12.65 -7.97 16.82
N PHE A 78 12.09 -9.18 16.89
CA PHE A 78 10.65 -9.35 16.93
C PHE A 78 10.18 -8.53 18.12
N THR A 79 9.41 -7.46 17.88
CA THR A 79 8.73 -6.72 18.93
C THR A 79 7.79 -7.71 19.62
N SER A 80 8.30 -8.37 20.66
CA SER A 80 7.53 -9.32 21.43
C SER A 80 6.32 -8.60 21.99
N ARG A 81 5.18 -9.29 22.02
CA ARG A 81 3.86 -8.86 22.52
C ARG A 81 3.86 -8.00 23.80
N ALA A 82 4.95 -8.02 24.57
CA ALA A 82 5.12 -7.33 25.84
C ALA A 82 5.55 -5.85 25.75
N ASN A 83 6.05 -5.34 24.62
CA ASN A 83 6.50 -3.94 24.54
C ASN A 83 6.11 -3.26 23.22
N ASP A 84 4.88 -2.75 23.13
CA ASP A 84 4.36 -1.94 22.02
C ASP A 84 4.11 -0.49 22.52
N PRO A 85 5.16 0.33 22.68
CA PRO A 85 5.04 1.70 23.22
C PRO A 85 4.23 2.63 22.31
N TYR A 86 4.14 2.30 21.02
CA TYR A 86 3.46 3.11 20.00
C TYR A 86 2.03 2.62 19.68
N LYS A 87 1.57 1.56 20.35
CA LYS A 87 0.25 0.94 20.16
C LYS A 87 0.00 0.50 18.72
N LEU A 88 1.03 0.01 18.04
CA LEU A 88 0.97 -0.45 16.64
C LEU A 88 0.04 -1.64 16.46
N ARG A 89 -0.10 -2.50 17.48
CA ARG A 89 -1.06 -3.60 17.46
C ARG A 89 -2.50 -3.10 17.35
N GLU A 90 -2.89 -2.19 18.25
CA GLU A 90 -4.26 -1.65 18.30
C GLU A 90 -4.58 -0.85 17.04
N ARG A 91 -3.62 -0.06 16.57
CA ARG A 91 -3.79 0.85 15.44
C ARG A 91 -3.76 0.10 14.11
N PHE A 92 -2.67 -0.61 13.83
CA PHE A 92 -2.41 -1.11 12.47
C PHE A 92 -2.74 -2.60 12.31
N VAL A 93 -2.39 -3.47 13.26
CA VAL A 93 -2.54 -4.91 13.04
C VAL A 93 -4.00 -5.32 12.82
N GLU A 94 -4.91 -4.86 13.68
CA GLU A 94 -6.32 -5.22 13.58
C GLU A 94 -7.01 -4.66 12.32
N THR A 95 -6.56 -3.51 11.82
CA THR A 95 -7.07 -2.93 10.58
C THR A 95 -6.49 -3.62 9.35
N HIS A 96 -5.19 -3.95 9.36
CA HIS A 96 -4.56 -4.72 8.28
C HIS A 96 -5.17 -6.11 8.13
N LYS A 97 -5.43 -6.85 9.23
CA LYS A 97 -6.11 -8.16 9.17
C LYS A 97 -7.44 -8.11 8.39
N LYS A 98 -8.18 -7.01 8.53
CA LYS A 98 -9.52 -6.87 7.95
C LYS A 98 -9.50 -6.30 6.53
N MET A 99 -8.63 -5.34 6.27
CA MET A 99 -8.74 -4.47 5.09
C MET A 99 -7.56 -4.58 4.13
N PHE A 100 -6.45 -5.21 4.51
CA PHE A 100 -5.26 -5.27 3.65
C PHE A 100 -5.52 -6.00 2.33
N ALA A 101 -6.18 -7.17 2.39
CA ALA A 101 -6.53 -7.93 1.18
C ALA A 101 -7.45 -7.13 0.23
N VAL A 102 -8.41 -6.39 0.79
CA VAL A 102 -9.30 -5.51 0.02
C VAL A 102 -8.51 -4.36 -0.60
N ALA A 103 -7.65 -3.70 0.17
CA ALA A 103 -6.82 -2.60 -0.31
C ALA A 103 -5.90 -3.04 -1.46
N LEU A 104 -5.24 -4.20 -1.31
CA LEU A 104 -4.35 -4.75 -2.32
C LEU A 104 -5.12 -5.08 -3.61
N SER A 105 -6.28 -5.75 -3.51
CA SER A 105 -7.13 -6.04 -4.67
C SER A 105 -7.58 -4.77 -5.39
N GLU A 106 -8.03 -3.75 -4.65
CA GLU A 106 -8.49 -2.48 -5.23
C GLU A 106 -7.36 -1.75 -5.99
N ILE A 107 -6.14 -1.76 -5.46
CA ILE A 107 -4.99 -1.18 -6.15
C ILE A 107 -4.61 -2.00 -7.38
N GLN A 108 -4.61 -3.33 -7.30
CA GLN A 108 -4.35 -4.20 -8.45
C GLN A 108 -5.41 -4.06 -9.55
N GLU A 109 -6.66 -3.79 -9.18
CA GLU A 109 -7.74 -3.44 -10.11
C GLU A 109 -7.64 -2.01 -10.68
N GLY A 110 -6.67 -1.23 -10.22
CA GLY A 110 -6.38 0.11 -10.73
C GLY A 110 -7.24 1.23 -10.15
N ARG A 111 -8.05 0.97 -9.11
CA ARG A 111 -8.81 2.04 -8.45
C ARG A 111 -9.23 1.69 -7.02
N LYS A 112 -8.83 2.56 -6.08
CA LYS A 112 -9.33 2.57 -4.70
C LYS A 112 -10.83 2.87 -4.64
N LYS A 113 -11.56 2.09 -3.84
CA LYS A 113 -13.02 2.17 -3.66
C LYS A 113 -13.42 2.28 -2.17
N SER A 114 -12.62 1.73 -1.26
CA SER A 114 -12.95 1.63 0.17
C SER A 114 -12.17 2.60 1.07
N HIS A 115 -12.53 2.65 2.35
CA HIS A 115 -11.95 3.58 3.34
C HIS A 115 -10.81 2.96 4.15
N TRP A 116 -9.62 2.86 3.56
CA TRP A 116 -8.46 2.22 4.21
C TRP A 116 -7.15 3.02 4.18
N SER A 117 -7.10 4.14 3.45
CA SER A 117 -5.84 4.85 3.16
C SER A 117 -5.06 5.27 4.40
N TRP A 118 -5.72 5.67 5.49
CA TRP A 118 -5.03 6.19 6.68
C TRP A 118 -4.08 5.20 7.33
N PHE A 119 -4.45 3.92 7.38
CA PHE A 119 -3.65 2.89 8.03
C PHE A 119 -2.78 2.10 7.06
N ILE A 120 -3.09 2.10 5.75
CA ILE A 120 -2.25 1.47 4.72
C ILE A 120 -1.15 2.43 4.20
N PHE A 121 -1.42 3.74 4.19
CA PHE A 121 -0.45 4.78 3.84
C PHE A 121 -0.19 5.71 5.03
N PRO A 122 0.51 5.26 6.09
CA PRO A 122 0.82 6.10 7.22
C PRO A 122 1.63 7.33 6.80
N THR A 123 1.33 8.47 7.41
CA THR A 123 2.02 9.75 7.17
C THR A 123 2.56 10.34 8.47
N PRO A 124 3.52 11.26 8.42
CA PRO A 124 3.81 12.12 9.56
C PRO A 124 2.58 13.00 9.90
N PRO A 125 2.49 13.55 11.13
CA PRO A 125 1.44 14.48 11.51
C PRO A 125 1.53 15.76 10.67
N TYR A 126 0.37 16.32 10.32
CA TYR A 126 0.31 17.60 9.60
C TYR A 126 -0.83 18.48 10.16
N PRO A 127 -0.72 19.82 10.06
CA PRO A 127 -1.77 20.73 10.51
C PRO A 127 -3.08 20.54 9.76
N GLY A 128 -4.21 20.57 10.47
CA GLY A 128 -5.53 20.38 9.87
C GLY A 128 -5.86 18.94 9.46
N ALA A 129 -5.05 17.96 9.89
CA ALA A 129 -5.38 16.55 9.73
C ALA A 129 -6.69 16.19 10.46
N SER A 130 -7.49 15.31 9.86
CA SER A 130 -8.68 14.77 10.54
C SER A 130 -8.27 13.97 11.77
N ARG A 131 -9.20 13.78 12.71
CA ARG A 131 -8.97 12.97 13.92
C ARG A 131 -8.47 11.55 13.58
N THR A 132 -9.04 10.94 12.54
CA THR A 132 -8.64 9.61 12.05
C THR A 132 -7.23 9.64 11.48
N ASN A 133 -6.88 10.66 10.69
CA ASN A 133 -5.53 10.77 10.14
C ASN A 133 -4.50 11.01 11.25
N TYR A 134 -4.82 11.81 12.26
CA TYR A 134 -3.94 12.02 13.41
C TYR A 134 -3.76 10.73 14.23
N TYR A 135 -4.82 9.93 14.38
CA TYR A 135 -4.74 8.64 15.07
C TYR A 135 -3.80 7.65 14.37
N TYR A 136 -3.76 7.63 13.03
CA TYR A 136 -2.85 6.75 12.27
C TYR A 136 -1.52 7.38 11.88
N ALA A 137 -1.27 8.65 12.22
CA ALA A 137 0.00 9.29 11.91
C ALA A 137 1.15 8.71 12.76
N LEU A 138 2.31 8.53 12.14
CA LEU A 138 3.55 8.11 12.81
C LEU A 138 4.28 9.36 13.29
N LYS A 139 4.40 9.53 14.61
CA LYS A 139 4.73 10.83 15.23
C LYS A 139 6.23 11.09 15.33
N SER A 140 7.05 10.06 15.17
CA SER A 140 8.51 10.17 15.14
C SER A 140 9.12 9.15 14.18
N ASP A 141 10.37 9.38 13.80
CA ASP A 141 11.09 8.47 12.92
C ASP A 141 11.32 7.11 13.60
N GLU A 142 11.52 7.08 14.92
CA GLU A 142 11.58 5.84 15.71
C GLU A 142 10.27 5.05 15.66
N GLU A 143 9.12 5.75 15.69
CA GLU A 143 7.81 5.11 15.54
C GLU A 143 7.64 4.52 14.14
N ALA A 144 8.16 5.18 13.09
CA ALA A 144 8.12 4.64 11.74
C ALA A 144 9.06 3.44 11.55
N LYS A 145 10.24 3.45 12.16
CA LYS A 145 11.13 2.28 12.21
C LYS A 145 10.45 1.12 12.93
N ALA A 146 9.85 1.39 14.09
CA ALA A 146 9.07 0.40 14.82
C ALA A 146 7.89 -0.15 14.01
N PHE A 147 7.21 0.68 13.21
CA PHE A 147 6.16 0.24 12.27
C PHE A 147 6.70 -0.75 11.23
N LEU A 148 7.85 -0.47 10.63
CA LEU A 148 8.47 -1.37 9.64
C LEU A 148 8.95 -2.68 10.28
N ASP A 149 9.45 -2.64 11.51
CA ASP A 149 9.91 -3.85 12.22
C ASP A 149 8.76 -4.64 12.87
N PHE A 150 7.53 -4.14 12.82
CA PHE A 150 6.40 -4.73 13.54
C PHE A 150 5.83 -5.96 12.83
N GLU A 151 5.87 -7.09 13.54
CA GLU A 151 5.20 -8.32 13.15
C GLU A 151 4.42 -8.92 14.32
N MET A 152 3.12 -9.17 14.12
CA MET A 152 2.28 -9.76 15.15
C MET A 152 1.03 -10.41 14.56
N ASP A 153 0.58 -11.52 15.18
CA ASP A 153 -0.66 -12.22 14.83
C ASP A 153 -0.79 -12.53 13.32
N GLY A 154 0.34 -12.90 12.67
CA GLY A 154 0.40 -13.20 11.24
C GLY A 154 0.41 -11.98 10.32
N VAL A 155 0.48 -10.76 10.86
CA VAL A 155 0.61 -9.52 10.11
C VAL A 155 2.04 -9.01 10.22
N ASN A 156 2.72 -8.86 9.09
CA ASN A 156 3.97 -8.13 8.97
C ASN A 156 3.69 -6.78 8.29
N LEU A 157 3.86 -5.66 9.02
CA LEU A 157 3.47 -4.34 8.52
C LEU A 157 4.37 -3.84 7.40
N ARG A 158 5.70 -4.08 7.48
CA ARG A 158 6.62 -3.78 6.38
C ARG A 158 6.27 -4.55 5.12
N GLN A 159 6.03 -5.86 5.23
CA GLN A 159 5.74 -6.68 4.04
C GLN A 159 4.43 -6.26 3.38
N ASN A 160 3.43 -5.92 4.19
CA ASN A 160 2.18 -5.34 3.69
C ASN A 160 2.42 -4.01 2.97
N TYR A 161 3.23 -3.12 3.56
CA TYR A 161 3.54 -1.82 2.98
C TYR A 161 4.31 -1.95 1.66
N ILE A 162 5.31 -2.84 1.60
CA ILE A 162 6.05 -3.15 0.36
C ILE A 162 5.11 -3.71 -0.71
N ALA A 163 4.25 -4.67 -0.36
CA ALA A 163 3.32 -5.28 -1.31
C ALA A 163 2.33 -4.27 -1.91
N ILE A 164 1.73 -3.40 -1.08
CA ILE A 164 0.81 -2.38 -1.61
C ILE A 164 1.56 -1.33 -2.44
N MET A 165 2.78 -0.93 -2.05
CA MET A 165 3.56 0.04 -2.82
C MET A 165 4.09 -0.53 -4.13
N SER A 166 4.38 -1.83 -4.19
CA SER A 166 4.71 -2.53 -5.43
C SER A 166 3.53 -2.54 -6.39
N ALA A 167 2.32 -2.82 -5.89
CA ALA A 167 1.10 -2.76 -6.69
C ALA A 167 0.79 -1.33 -7.17
N VAL A 168 1.05 -0.31 -6.32
CA VAL A 168 0.96 1.09 -6.74
C VAL A 168 1.97 1.38 -7.85
N ALA A 169 3.23 0.97 -7.69
CA ALA A 169 4.29 1.15 -8.69
C ALA A 169 3.90 0.56 -10.04
N GLU A 170 3.42 -0.70 -10.06
CA GLU A 170 2.96 -1.38 -11.27
C GLU A 170 1.84 -0.61 -11.99
N GLN A 171 0.88 -0.07 -11.24
CA GLN A 171 -0.22 0.72 -11.81
C GLN A 171 0.28 2.03 -12.44
N VAL A 172 1.12 2.79 -11.72
CA VAL A 172 1.60 4.09 -12.20
C VAL A 172 2.60 3.95 -13.35
N GLU A 173 3.45 2.92 -13.33
CA GLU A 173 4.32 2.56 -14.45
C GLU A 173 3.53 2.10 -15.67
N GLY A 174 2.37 1.46 -15.45
CA GLY A 174 1.40 1.10 -16.48
C GLY A 174 0.59 2.28 -17.04
N GLY A 175 0.85 3.52 -16.60
CA GLY A 175 0.20 4.74 -17.08
C GLY A 175 -1.07 5.13 -16.34
N ASN A 176 -1.44 4.45 -15.26
CA ASN A 176 -2.54 4.86 -14.40
C ASN A 176 -2.06 5.95 -13.43
N ALA A 177 -2.39 7.21 -13.72
CA ALA A 177 -1.97 8.33 -12.88
C ALA A 177 -2.34 8.09 -11.40
N LEU A 178 -1.44 8.42 -10.48
CA LEU A 178 -1.63 8.15 -9.06
C LEU A 178 -2.93 8.75 -8.51
N GLU A 179 -3.31 9.93 -8.98
CA GLU A 179 -4.58 10.57 -8.61
C GLU A 179 -5.82 9.79 -9.09
N ASN A 180 -5.74 9.11 -10.25
CA ASN A 180 -6.82 8.24 -10.72
C ASN A 180 -6.90 6.95 -9.89
N LEU A 181 -5.74 6.42 -9.50
CA LEU A 181 -5.61 5.19 -8.73
C LEU A 181 -6.17 5.33 -7.31
N VAL A 182 -5.73 6.35 -6.56
CA VAL A 182 -6.12 6.52 -5.15
C VAL A 182 -7.17 7.62 -4.91
N GLY A 183 -7.41 8.47 -5.90
CA GLY A 183 -8.32 9.62 -5.80
C GLY A 183 -7.63 10.87 -5.25
N TRP A 184 -8.16 12.04 -5.63
CA TRP A 184 -7.69 13.36 -5.21
C TRP A 184 -7.48 13.51 -3.68
N VAL A 185 -8.38 12.97 -2.87
CA VAL A 185 -8.33 13.12 -1.40
C VAL A 185 -7.17 12.34 -0.78
N ASP A 186 -6.83 11.18 -1.34
CA ASP A 186 -5.80 10.29 -0.81
C ASP A 186 -4.46 10.42 -1.54
N HIS A 187 -4.44 11.03 -2.73
CA HIS A 187 -3.21 11.31 -3.48
C HIS A 187 -2.14 12.03 -2.63
N PRO A 188 -2.44 13.14 -1.91
CA PRO A 188 -1.47 13.77 -1.02
C PRO A 188 -0.95 12.84 0.09
N LYS A 189 -1.74 11.85 0.53
CA LYS A 189 -1.33 10.90 1.58
C LYS A 189 -0.29 9.94 1.06
N VAL A 190 -0.50 9.38 -0.13
CA VAL A 190 0.49 8.50 -0.77
C VAL A 190 1.79 9.26 -0.98
N CYS A 191 1.72 10.48 -1.55
CA CYS A 191 2.92 11.29 -1.76
C CYS A 191 3.65 11.64 -0.46
N SER A 192 2.92 11.91 0.63
CA SER A 192 3.53 12.14 1.94
C SER A 192 4.13 10.86 2.54
N SER A 193 3.46 9.72 2.36
CA SER A 193 3.93 8.42 2.86
C SER A 193 5.20 7.98 2.13
N VAL A 194 5.23 8.06 0.80
CA VAL A 194 6.38 7.72 -0.03
C VAL A 194 7.61 8.55 0.37
N ARG A 195 7.47 9.88 0.46
CA ARG A 195 8.59 10.74 0.90
C ARG A 195 9.08 10.39 2.29
N TYR A 196 8.15 10.14 3.20
CA TYR A 196 8.48 9.84 4.58
C TYR A 196 9.24 8.53 4.69
N PHE A 197 8.71 7.44 4.13
CA PHE A 197 9.34 6.13 4.22
C PHE A 197 10.59 6.00 3.35
N ARG A 198 10.76 6.77 2.28
CA ARG A 198 12.05 6.86 1.56
C ARG A 198 13.17 7.35 2.48
N ARG A 199 12.94 8.44 3.23
CA ARG A 199 13.91 8.95 4.19
C ARG A 199 14.22 7.92 5.29
N ILE A 200 13.19 7.23 5.78
CA ILE A 200 13.37 6.20 6.81
C ILE A 200 14.17 5.02 6.26
N ALA A 201 13.85 4.54 5.05
CA ALA A 201 14.54 3.44 4.38
C ALA A 201 16.03 3.76 4.17
N GLU A 202 16.34 4.94 3.65
CA GLU A 202 17.71 5.44 3.48
C GLU A 202 18.47 5.45 4.82
N SER A 203 17.83 5.98 5.88
CA SER A 203 18.44 6.03 7.22
C SER A 203 18.66 4.64 7.86
N ASN A 204 17.93 3.63 7.40
CA ASN A 204 17.99 2.26 7.91
C ASN A 204 18.83 1.32 7.04
N GLY A 205 19.21 1.73 5.84
CA GLY A 205 19.81 0.84 4.83
C GLY A 205 18.82 -0.21 4.29
N ASP A 206 17.53 0.12 4.22
CA ASP A 206 16.49 -0.78 3.69
C ASP A 206 16.38 -0.63 2.16
N GLU A 207 17.30 -1.26 1.44
CA GLU A 207 17.41 -1.16 -0.03
C GLU A 207 16.17 -1.67 -0.77
N GLU A 208 15.49 -2.69 -0.24
CA GLU A 208 14.28 -3.26 -0.85
C GLU A 208 13.13 -2.25 -0.80
N LEU A 209 12.88 -1.68 0.38
CA LEU A 209 11.84 -0.67 0.56
C LEU A 209 12.14 0.59 -0.26
N GLU A 210 13.40 1.05 -0.22
CA GLU A 210 13.85 2.20 -1.00
C GLU A 210 13.61 2.00 -2.50
N ALA A 211 14.00 0.84 -3.05
CA ALA A 211 13.82 0.52 -4.47
C ALA A 211 12.34 0.57 -4.91
N VAL A 212 11.43 0.02 -4.09
CA VAL A 212 9.99 0.05 -4.39
C VAL A 212 9.45 1.47 -4.34
N LEU A 213 9.82 2.26 -3.34
CA LEU A 213 9.34 3.64 -3.22
C LEU A 213 9.94 4.58 -4.28
N GLU A 214 11.17 4.30 -4.75
CA GLU A 214 11.79 5.02 -5.87
C GLU A 214 10.99 4.83 -7.16
N ARG A 215 10.49 3.62 -7.43
CA ARG A 215 9.63 3.34 -8.59
C ARG A 215 8.35 4.18 -8.56
N VAL A 216 7.65 4.18 -7.42
CA VAL A 216 6.44 4.99 -7.23
C VAL A 216 6.75 6.47 -7.42
N ALA A 217 7.85 6.94 -6.83
CA ALA A 217 8.22 8.36 -6.86
C ALA A 217 8.57 8.84 -8.27
N LYS A 218 9.35 8.07 -9.04
CA LYS A 218 9.71 8.40 -10.43
C LYS A 218 8.48 8.43 -11.33
N ALA A 219 7.64 7.41 -11.26
CA ALA A 219 6.47 7.30 -12.13
C ALA A 219 5.38 8.32 -11.81
N SER A 220 5.34 8.84 -10.57
CA SER A 220 4.35 9.81 -10.11
C SER A 220 4.91 11.23 -9.94
N GLU A 221 6.13 11.50 -10.41
CA GLU A 221 6.80 12.81 -10.30
C GLU A 221 6.89 13.36 -8.85
N ILE A 222 7.08 12.46 -7.89
CA ILE A 222 7.22 12.81 -6.47
C ILE A 222 8.70 13.13 -6.22
N HIS A 223 9.02 14.43 -6.17
CA HIS A 223 10.33 14.93 -5.73
C HIS A 223 10.46 14.93 -4.20
#